data_AF-A0A381SFJ9-F1
#
_entry.id   AF-A0A381SFJ9-F1
#
_cell.length_a   1.000
_cell.length_b   1.000
_cell.length_c   1.000
_cell.angle_alpha   90.00
_cell.angle_beta   90.00
_cell.angle_gamma   90.00
#
_symmetry.space_group_name_H-M   'P 1'
#
loop_
_entity.id
_entity.type
_entity.pdbx_description
1 polymer ?
#
loop_
_entity_poly.entity_id
_entity_poly.type
_entity_poly.pdbx_seq_one_letter_code
_entity_poly.pdbx_strand_id
1 'polypeptide(L)'
;MFGYLKMAMVVVMITGLAGAGMYVMKLRSDNAILKANQIKLEEAVSSQKELIAKQQEDFKEILKANNKMNELVSALKKDLDDLDKRFNKKGRDFGKLAIEKTETIQRIINGASDKAIRCVEIAGGSPLTEKEINATKKSEINRECPSIANPNYVPYNN
;
A
#
# COMPACT_ATOMS: atom_id res chain seq x y z
N MET A 1 -12.58 23.13 -8.86
CA MET A 1 -12.03 22.04 -9.70
C MET A 1 -11.16 21.03 -8.95
N PHE A 2 -10.37 21.40 -7.92
CA PHE A 2 -9.42 20.48 -7.27
C PHE A 2 -10.04 19.44 -6.30
N GLY A 3 -11.21 19.73 -5.70
CA GLY A 3 -11.96 18.75 -4.89
C GLY A 3 -12.55 17.62 -5.73
N TYR A 4 -12.94 17.94 -6.97
CA TYR A 4 -13.31 16.94 -7.99
C TYR A 4 -12.13 16.06 -8.37
N LEU A 5 -10.90 16.59 -8.42
CA LEU A 5 -9.71 15.80 -8.76
C LEU A 5 -9.32 14.80 -7.66
N LYS A 6 -9.41 15.19 -6.38
CA LYS A 6 -9.14 14.29 -5.24
C LYS A 6 -10.25 13.24 -5.06
N MET A 7 -11.51 13.65 -5.17
CA MET A 7 -12.63 12.70 -5.20
C MET A 7 -12.53 11.78 -6.41
N ALA A 8 -12.11 12.28 -7.58
CA ALA A 8 -11.87 11.43 -8.75
C ALA A 8 -10.73 10.44 -8.50
N MET A 9 -9.63 10.83 -7.85
CA MET A 9 -8.50 9.92 -7.60
C MET A 9 -8.84 8.83 -6.56
N VAL A 10 -9.56 9.20 -5.50
CA VAL A 10 -10.06 8.26 -4.47
C VAL A 10 -11.15 7.37 -5.05
N VAL A 11 -12.09 7.92 -5.82
CA VAL A 11 -13.13 7.14 -6.51
C VAL A 11 -12.49 6.21 -7.54
N VAL A 12 -11.51 6.65 -8.33
CA VAL A 12 -10.78 5.81 -9.30
C VAL A 12 -10.02 4.69 -8.59
N MET A 13 -9.35 4.95 -7.46
CA MET A 13 -8.74 3.89 -6.64
C MET A 13 -9.78 2.93 -6.08
N ILE A 14 -10.90 3.42 -5.54
CA ILE A 14 -11.96 2.59 -4.98
C ILE A 14 -12.64 1.77 -6.09
N THR A 15 -12.90 2.32 -7.27
CA THR A 15 -13.43 1.57 -8.43
C THR A 15 -12.40 0.62 -9.03
N GLY A 16 -11.12 0.95 -8.99
CA GLY A 16 -10.04 0.05 -9.41
C GLY A 16 -9.89 -1.13 -8.47
N LEU A 17 -10.00 -0.90 -7.15
CA LEU A 17 -9.97 -1.93 -6.11
C LEU A 17 -11.28 -2.71 -6.00
N ALA A 18 -12.43 -2.08 -6.23
CA ALA A 18 -13.72 -2.74 -6.35
C ALA A 18 -13.80 -3.55 -7.64
N GLY A 19 -13.23 -3.06 -8.74
CA GLY A 19 -13.11 -3.79 -10.01
C GLY A 19 -12.17 -4.99 -9.89
N ALA A 20 -11.00 -4.82 -9.26
CA ALA A 20 -10.08 -5.91 -8.96
C ALA A 20 -10.65 -6.89 -7.91
N GLY A 21 -11.37 -6.38 -6.90
CA GLY A 21 -12.07 -7.17 -5.90
C GLY A 21 -13.23 -7.98 -6.48
N MET A 22 -14.02 -7.39 -7.36
CA MET A 22 -15.07 -8.06 -8.14
C MET A 22 -14.47 -9.12 -9.08
N TYR A 23 -13.31 -8.84 -9.69
CA TYR A 23 -12.58 -9.80 -10.52
C TYR A 23 -12.05 -10.99 -9.72
N VAL A 24 -11.46 -10.76 -8.54
CA VAL A 24 -10.99 -11.82 -7.63
C VAL A 24 -12.16 -12.58 -6.99
N MET A 25 -13.27 -11.92 -6.67
CA MET A 25 -14.50 -12.57 -6.19
C MET A 25 -15.17 -13.39 -7.30
N LYS A 26 -15.18 -12.92 -8.55
CA LYS A 26 -15.62 -13.69 -9.73
C LYS A 26 -14.74 -14.92 -9.94
N LEU A 27 -13.42 -14.78 -9.88
CA LEU A 27 -12.50 -15.92 -9.91
C LEU A 27 -12.72 -16.90 -8.75
N ARG A 28 -13.10 -16.43 -7.55
CA ARG A 28 -13.46 -17.31 -6.42
C ARG A 28 -14.76 -18.05 -6.64
N SER A 29 -15.78 -17.36 -7.15
CA SER A 29 -17.05 -17.95 -7.58
C SER A 29 -16.84 -19.03 -8.63
N ASP A 30 -16.03 -18.73 -9.66
CA ASP A 30 -15.73 -19.66 -10.74
C ASP A 30 -14.86 -20.85 -10.25
N ASN A 31 -13.99 -20.67 -9.25
CA ASN A 31 -13.22 -21.74 -8.60
C ASN A 31 -14.10 -22.69 -7.76
N ALA A 32 -15.17 -22.21 -7.14
CA ALA A 32 -16.11 -23.05 -6.41
C ALA A 32 -16.96 -23.91 -7.36
N ILE A 33 -17.36 -23.33 -8.51
CA ILE A 33 -18.08 -24.03 -9.59
C ILE A 33 -17.15 -25.05 -10.28
N LEU A 34 -15.88 -24.71 -10.51
CA LEU A 34 -14.88 -25.64 -11.04
C LEU A 34 -14.64 -26.83 -10.11
N LYS A 35 -14.53 -26.62 -8.78
CA LYS A 35 -14.44 -27.74 -7.82
C LYS A 35 -15.67 -28.65 -7.87
N ALA A 36 -16.87 -28.09 -7.99
CA ALA A 36 -18.09 -28.87 -8.11
C ALA A 36 -18.18 -29.65 -9.43
N ASN A 37 -17.64 -29.11 -10.52
CA ASN A 37 -17.56 -29.79 -11.81
C ASN A 37 -16.42 -30.81 -11.89
N GLN A 38 -15.32 -30.59 -11.16
CA GLN A 38 -14.17 -31.48 -11.10
C GLN A 38 -14.50 -32.78 -10.35
N ILE A 39 -15.31 -32.72 -9.29
CA ILE A 39 -15.84 -33.91 -8.59
C ILE A 39 -16.72 -34.76 -9.54
N LYS A 40 -17.51 -34.11 -10.42
CA LYS A 40 -18.32 -34.81 -11.43
C LYS A 40 -17.49 -35.39 -12.59
N LEU A 41 -16.30 -34.84 -12.85
CA LEU A 41 -15.36 -35.34 -13.87
C LEU A 41 -14.47 -36.46 -13.33
N GLU A 42 -14.16 -36.47 -12.03
CA GLU A 42 -13.39 -37.53 -11.35
C GLU A 42 -14.09 -38.91 -11.39
N GLU A 43 -15.43 -38.96 -11.41
CA GLU A 43 -16.18 -40.21 -11.62
C GLU A 43 -16.09 -40.74 -13.06
N ALA A 44 -15.76 -39.90 -14.05
CA ALA A 44 -15.89 -40.24 -15.47
C ALA A 44 -14.59 -40.66 -16.17
N VAL A 45 -13.38 -40.42 -15.61
CA VAL A 45 -12.12 -40.60 -16.36
C VAL A 45 -11.05 -41.34 -15.56
N SER A 46 -10.98 -42.66 -15.74
CA SER A 46 -9.93 -43.54 -15.18
C SER A 46 -8.60 -43.53 -15.96
N SER A 47 -8.51 -42.77 -17.07
CA SER A 47 -7.40 -42.89 -18.03
C SER A 47 -6.26 -41.88 -17.85
N GLN A 48 -6.30 -40.96 -16.89
CA GLN A 48 -5.28 -39.90 -16.79
C GLN A 48 -4.80 -39.64 -15.36
N LYS A 49 -4.37 -40.71 -14.66
CA LYS A 49 -3.80 -40.62 -13.31
C LYS A 49 -2.64 -39.61 -13.20
N GLU A 50 -1.81 -39.50 -14.23
CA GLU A 50 -0.66 -38.61 -14.27
C GLU A 50 -1.05 -37.13 -14.48
N LEU A 51 -2.08 -36.86 -15.30
CA LEU A 51 -2.65 -35.52 -15.44
C LEU A 51 -3.37 -35.09 -14.16
N ILE A 52 -4.10 -36.01 -13.51
CA ILE A 52 -4.77 -35.76 -12.23
C ILE A 52 -3.72 -35.43 -11.15
N ALA A 53 -2.58 -36.12 -11.12
CA ALA A 53 -1.50 -35.83 -10.19
C ALA A 53 -0.90 -34.42 -10.42
N LYS A 54 -0.62 -34.05 -11.67
CA LYS A 54 -0.17 -32.68 -12.01
C LYS A 54 -1.22 -31.62 -11.69
N GLN A 55 -2.49 -31.89 -11.98
CA GLN A 55 -3.58 -30.98 -11.63
C GLN A 55 -3.67 -30.80 -10.11
N GLN A 56 -3.55 -31.85 -9.31
CA GLN A 56 -3.53 -31.74 -7.84
C GLN A 56 -2.35 -30.89 -7.33
N GLU A 57 -1.20 -30.95 -7.99
CA GLU A 57 -0.05 -30.10 -7.70
C GLU A 57 -0.34 -28.64 -8.05
N ASP A 58 -0.84 -28.37 -9.25
CA ASP A 58 -1.27 -27.03 -9.69
C ASP A 58 -2.35 -26.46 -8.75
N PHE A 59 -3.30 -27.28 -8.28
CA PHE A 59 -4.31 -26.85 -7.31
C PHE A 59 -3.70 -26.47 -5.96
N LYS A 60 -2.67 -27.18 -5.49
CA LYS A 60 -1.95 -26.81 -4.27
C LYS A 60 -1.20 -25.48 -4.44
N GLU A 61 -0.60 -25.26 -5.61
CA GLU A 61 0.06 -23.99 -5.92
C GLU A 61 -0.94 -22.82 -6.01
N ILE A 62 -2.07 -23.04 -6.69
CA ILE A 62 -3.16 -22.06 -6.78
C ILE A 62 -3.70 -21.73 -5.39
N LEU A 63 -3.88 -22.71 -4.50
CA LEU A 63 -4.32 -22.47 -3.12
C LEU A 63 -3.30 -21.66 -2.32
N LYS A 64 -1.99 -21.98 -2.44
CA LYS A 64 -0.92 -21.19 -1.82
C LYS A 64 -0.91 -19.74 -2.34
N ALA A 65 -1.04 -19.56 -3.66
CA ALA A 65 -1.12 -18.24 -4.28
C ALA A 65 -2.37 -17.46 -3.81
N ASN A 66 -3.51 -18.12 -3.66
CA ASN A 66 -4.75 -17.48 -3.17
C ASN A 66 -4.64 -17.05 -1.70
N ASN A 67 -3.96 -17.84 -0.87
CA ASN A 67 -3.69 -17.47 0.51
C ASN A 67 -2.77 -16.25 0.59
N LYS A 68 -1.70 -16.23 -0.21
CA LYS A 68 -0.82 -15.06 -0.32
C LYS A 68 -1.55 -13.82 -0.82
N MET A 69 -2.49 -13.98 -1.77
CA MET A 69 -3.33 -12.88 -2.24
C MET A 69 -4.27 -12.36 -1.14
N ASN A 70 -4.84 -13.22 -0.30
CA ASN A 70 -5.64 -12.80 0.86
C ASN A 70 -4.83 -11.97 1.85
N GLU A 71 -3.61 -12.39 2.16
CA GLU A 71 -2.72 -11.68 3.07
C GLU A 71 -2.39 -10.28 2.53
N LEU A 72 -2.02 -10.18 1.25
CA LEU A 72 -1.72 -8.91 0.59
C LEU A 72 -2.96 -7.99 0.53
N VAL A 73 -4.13 -8.52 0.19
CA VAL A 73 -5.38 -7.74 0.15
C VAL A 73 -5.77 -7.25 1.54
N SER A 74 -5.55 -8.05 2.58
CA SER A 74 -5.81 -7.65 3.96
C SER A 74 -4.83 -6.56 4.43
N ALA A 75 -3.55 -6.69 4.11
CA ALA A 75 -2.55 -5.67 4.40
C ALA A 75 -2.89 -4.35 3.68
N LEU A 76 -3.21 -4.43 2.39
CA LEU A 76 -3.58 -3.25 1.59
C LEU A 76 -4.84 -2.56 2.11
N LYS A 77 -5.88 -3.31 2.51
CA LYS A 77 -7.08 -2.73 3.15
C LYS A 77 -6.73 -1.98 4.43
N LYS A 78 -5.84 -2.54 5.25
CA LYS A 78 -5.38 -1.89 6.49
C LYS A 78 -4.59 -0.62 6.19
N ASP A 79 -3.75 -0.64 5.17
CA ASP A 79 -2.99 0.54 4.75
C ASP A 79 -3.92 1.65 4.24
N LEU A 80 -4.96 1.29 3.46
CA LEU A 80 -5.97 2.24 3.00
C LEU A 80 -6.77 2.84 4.17
N ASP A 81 -7.18 2.03 5.14
CA ASP A 81 -7.88 2.49 6.34
C ASP A 81 -6.99 3.42 7.20
N ASP A 82 -5.70 3.12 7.33
CA ASP A 82 -4.75 3.99 8.04
C ASP A 82 -4.56 5.32 7.31
N LEU A 83 -4.41 5.28 5.98
CA LEU A 83 -4.33 6.47 5.14
C LEU A 83 -5.57 7.35 5.28
N ASP A 84 -6.77 6.78 5.19
CA ASP A 84 -8.02 7.52 5.35
C ASP A 84 -8.14 8.16 6.74
N LYS A 85 -7.85 7.41 7.81
CA LYS A 85 -7.82 7.91 9.19
C LYS A 85 -6.83 9.06 9.37
N ARG A 86 -5.68 9.01 8.69
CA ARG A 86 -4.66 10.07 8.76
C ARG A 86 -5.10 11.31 8.00
N PHE A 87 -5.71 11.16 6.82
CA PHE A 87 -6.16 12.29 6.01
C PHE A 87 -7.43 12.97 6.52
N ASN A 88 -8.28 12.25 7.28
CA ASN A 88 -9.53 12.76 7.83
C ASN A 88 -9.52 12.93 9.37
N LYS A 89 -8.34 12.89 9.99
CA LYS A 89 -8.19 12.91 11.46
C LYS A 89 -8.83 14.15 12.10
N LYS A 90 -9.83 13.91 12.97
CA LYS A 90 -10.57 14.91 13.76
C LYS A 90 -11.34 15.94 12.90
N GLY A 91 -11.93 15.52 11.78
CA GLY A 91 -12.77 16.38 10.92
C GLY A 91 -11.99 17.35 10.03
N ARG A 92 -10.65 17.23 9.98
CA ARG A 92 -9.80 17.97 9.06
C ARG A 92 -9.74 17.20 7.75
N ASP A 93 -10.58 17.56 6.80
CA ASP A 93 -10.44 17.11 5.42
C ASP A 93 -9.19 17.78 4.82
N PHE A 94 -8.11 17.00 4.65
CA PHE A 94 -6.88 17.49 4.01
C PHE A 94 -7.13 18.02 2.59
N GLY A 95 -8.13 17.49 1.88
CA GLY A 95 -8.62 18.00 0.60
C GLY A 95 -9.11 19.43 0.71
N LYS A 96 -10.06 19.69 1.61
CA LYS A 96 -10.58 21.04 1.90
C LYS A 96 -9.47 21.99 2.34
N LEU A 97 -8.62 21.54 3.28
CA LEU A 97 -7.49 22.35 3.78
C LEU A 97 -6.47 22.69 2.68
N ALA A 98 -6.25 21.79 1.73
CA ALA A 98 -5.37 22.03 0.57
C ALA A 98 -5.93 23.05 -0.42
N ILE A 99 -7.26 23.21 -0.50
CA ILE A 99 -7.88 24.24 -1.31
C ILE A 99 -7.88 25.58 -0.56
N GLU A 100 -8.20 25.58 0.74
CA GLU A 100 -8.25 26.79 1.55
C GLU A 100 -6.86 27.37 1.87
N LYS A 101 -5.83 26.52 1.95
CA LYS A 101 -4.45 26.89 2.30
C LYS A 101 -3.43 26.31 1.31
N THR A 102 -3.69 26.49 0.02
CA THR A 102 -2.88 25.90 -1.06
C THR A 102 -1.39 26.19 -0.93
N GLU A 103 -0.99 27.46 -0.75
CA GLU A 103 0.43 27.82 -0.61
C GLU A 103 1.09 27.18 0.62
N THR A 104 0.37 27.12 1.74
CA THR A 104 0.88 26.49 2.96
C THR A 104 1.10 25.00 2.75
N ILE A 105 0.14 24.32 2.11
CA ILE A 105 0.21 22.89 1.84
C ILE A 105 1.28 22.59 0.78
N GLN A 106 1.40 23.40 -0.25
CA GLN A 106 2.46 23.31 -1.24
C GLN A 106 3.85 23.44 -0.59
N ARG A 107 4.03 24.42 0.30
CA ARG A 107 5.28 24.59 1.05
C ARG A 107 5.60 23.38 1.93
N ILE A 108 4.59 22.78 2.57
CA ILE A 108 4.77 21.56 3.36
C ILE A 108 5.19 20.39 2.47
N ILE A 109 4.53 20.20 1.32
CA ILE A 109 4.84 19.13 0.38
C ILE A 109 6.26 19.30 -0.16
N ASN A 110 6.61 20.48 -0.67
CA ASN A 110 7.94 20.76 -1.19
C ASN A 110 9.01 20.52 -0.11
N GLY A 111 8.80 21.02 1.11
CA GLY A 111 9.74 20.81 2.21
C GLY A 111 9.88 19.34 2.64
N ALA A 112 8.83 18.52 2.48
CA ALA A 112 8.91 17.08 2.70
C ALA A 112 9.64 16.38 1.55
N SER A 113 9.39 16.79 0.29
CA SER A 113 10.07 16.27 -0.89
C SER A 113 11.58 16.55 -0.85
N ASP A 114 12.00 17.76 -0.50
CA ASP A 114 13.42 18.12 -0.36
C ASP A 114 14.11 17.24 0.69
N LYS A 115 13.43 17.01 1.82
CA LYS A 115 13.93 16.12 2.88
C LYS A 115 14.02 14.66 2.42
N ALA A 116 13.05 14.18 1.66
CA ALA A 116 13.07 12.83 1.11
C ALA A 116 14.19 12.65 0.07
N ILE A 117 14.40 13.63 -0.81
CA ILE A 117 15.53 13.65 -1.75
C ILE A 117 16.84 13.61 -0.97
N ARG A 118 16.98 14.43 0.06
CA ARG A 118 18.16 14.43 0.93
C ARG A 118 18.42 13.06 1.58
N CYS A 119 17.37 12.33 1.96
CA CYS A 119 17.50 10.95 2.46
C CYS A 119 18.09 9.99 1.42
N VAL A 120 17.67 10.12 0.16
CA VAL A 120 18.20 9.32 -0.96
C VAL A 120 19.68 9.63 -1.18
N GLU A 121 20.08 10.91 -1.12
CA GLU A 121 21.49 11.31 -1.25
C GLU A 121 22.36 10.71 -0.14
N ILE A 122 21.90 10.75 1.11
CA ILE A 122 22.62 10.18 2.26
C ILE A 122 22.74 8.66 2.11
N ALA A 123 21.66 7.98 1.73
CA ALA A 123 21.69 6.55 1.45
C ALA A 123 22.63 6.20 0.28
N GLY A 124 22.78 7.11 -0.68
CA GLY A 124 23.74 7.03 -1.79
C GLY A 124 25.19 7.35 -1.41
N GLY A 125 25.48 7.70 -0.16
CA GLY A 125 26.83 7.95 0.34
C GLY A 125 27.23 9.42 0.44
N SER A 126 26.31 10.37 0.23
CA SER A 126 26.61 11.78 0.51
C SER A 126 26.91 11.97 2.01
N PRO A 127 27.97 12.71 2.37
CA PRO A 127 28.24 13.04 3.76
C PRO A 127 27.13 13.94 4.35
N LEU A 128 26.95 13.83 5.66
CA LEU A 128 26.06 14.70 6.43
C LEU A 128 26.66 16.10 6.55
N THR A 129 25.79 17.10 6.51
CA THR A 129 26.16 18.50 6.78
C THR A 129 26.28 18.76 8.27
N GLU A 130 27.01 19.80 8.67
CA GLU A 130 27.14 20.20 10.08
C GLU A 130 25.79 20.48 10.74
N LYS A 131 24.83 21.02 9.99
CA LYS A 131 23.47 21.28 10.50
C LYS A 131 22.72 20.00 10.81
N GLU A 132 22.84 18.97 9.96
CA GLU A 132 22.22 17.66 10.16
C GLU A 132 22.84 16.92 11.35
N ILE A 133 24.17 17.02 11.49
CA ILE A 133 24.89 16.46 12.63
C ILE A 133 24.44 17.16 13.92
N ASN A 134 24.39 18.48 13.95
CA ASN A 134 24.07 19.24 15.16
C ASN A 134 22.57 19.34 15.47
N ALA A 135 21.69 18.79 14.61
CA ALA A 135 20.25 18.86 14.80
C ALA A 135 19.81 18.00 16.01
N THR A 136 19.36 18.66 17.07
CA THR A 136 18.88 18.02 18.31
C THR A 136 17.39 18.24 18.55
N LYS A 137 16.77 19.21 17.85
CA LYS A 137 15.35 19.52 18.01
C LYS A 137 14.50 18.89 16.90
N LYS A 138 13.29 18.50 17.26
CA LYS A 138 12.30 17.92 16.33
C LYS A 138 11.97 18.83 15.13
N SER A 139 12.13 20.15 15.26
CA SER A 139 11.93 21.13 14.19
C SER A 139 13.07 21.17 13.17
N GLU A 140 14.28 20.82 13.58
CA GLU A 140 15.52 20.97 12.79
C GLU A 140 15.86 19.68 12.01
N ILE A 141 15.40 18.54 12.52
CA ILE A 141 15.68 17.23 11.95
C ILE A 141 14.97 16.94 10.62
N ASN A 142 15.54 15.98 9.88
CA ASN A 142 14.87 15.31 8.79
C ASN A 142 14.00 14.17 9.34
N ARG A 143 12.67 14.31 9.23
CA ARG A 143 11.72 13.32 9.77
C ARG A 143 11.42 12.18 8.81
N GLU A 144 11.83 12.29 7.55
CA GLU A 144 11.55 11.28 6.51
C GLU A 144 12.49 10.07 6.65
N CYS A 145 13.72 10.28 7.15
CA CYS A 145 14.69 9.21 7.39
C CYS A 145 15.48 9.39 8.71
N PRO A 146 14.82 9.29 9.88
CA PRO A 146 15.43 9.67 11.15
C PRO A 146 16.69 8.89 11.52
N SER A 147 16.77 7.63 11.11
CA SER A 147 17.85 6.69 11.43
C SER A 147 19.19 7.03 10.76
N ILE A 148 19.17 7.72 9.63
CA ILE A 148 20.38 8.02 8.83
C ILE A 148 20.70 9.51 8.78
N ALA A 149 19.69 10.37 8.92
CA ALA A 149 19.88 11.82 8.75
C ALA A 149 20.09 12.58 10.07
N ASN A 150 19.80 12.00 11.23
CA ASN A 150 19.85 12.73 12.51
C ASN A 150 20.64 11.97 13.59
N PRO A 151 21.98 11.93 13.50
CA PRO A 151 22.81 11.14 14.42
C PRO A 151 22.68 11.57 15.88
N ASN A 152 22.41 12.85 16.16
CA ASN A 152 22.34 13.40 17.52
C ASN A 152 20.91 13.67 18.02
N TYR A 153 19.88 13.26 17.27
CA TYR A 153 18.50 13.42 17.70
C TYR A 153 18.02 12.23 18.53
N VAL A 154 17.60 12.50 19.77
CA VAL A 154 16.94 11.50 20.61
C VAL A 154 15.42 11.72 20.53
N PRO A 155 14.65 10.74 20.00
CA PRO A 155 13.20 10.83 19.98
C PRO A 155 12.63 10.89 21.41
N TYR A 156 11.72 11.83 21.65
CA TYR A 156 10.94 11.81 22.90
C TYR A 156 9.95 10.64 22.82
N ASN A 157 10.09 9.65 23.71
CA ASN A 157 9.13 8.57 23.85
C ASN A 157 7.74 9.16 24.13
N ASN A 158 6.77 8.85 23.29
CA ASN A 158 5.33 9.02 23.53
C ASN A 158 4.68 7.65 23.47
#